data_AF-A0A8G0PB54-F1
#
_entry.id   AF-A0A8G0PB54-F1
#
_cell.length_a   1.000
_cell.length_b   1.000
_cell.length_c   1.000
_cell.angle_alpha   90.00
_cell.angle_beta   90.00
_cell.angle_gamma   90.00
#
_symmetry.space_group_name_H-M   'P 1'
#
loop_
_entity.id
_entity.type
_entity.pdbx_description
1 polymer ?
#
loop_
_entity_poly.entity_id
_entity_poly.type
_entity_poly.pdbx_seq_one_letter_code
_entity_poly.pdbx_strand_id
1 'polypeptide(L)'
;MEFNGKELRAETTIPESVSIKELAIEKIDDFKRKIGIAFIDPDSKNYYQIATKIVGKDSLFIPTLYGTIDDETFTTKNVKLNLLKGIQFYPVENTETYFPSGKIVEVKLRTLEKKSYEFWNSWQNDILNGQNPLFPATFNLKSNIKGGLGIWAGYGADTKVIKMK
;
A
#
# COMPACT_ATOMS: atom_id res chain seq x y z
N MET A 1 -25.00 -8.12 2.73
CA MET A 1 -25.65 -7.65 1.48
C MET A 1 -26.08 -8.87 0.69
N GLU A 2 -27.24 -8.84 0.04
CA GLU A 2 -27.67 -9.92 -0.85
C GLU A 2 -27.31 -9.55 -2.29
N PHE A 3 -26.69 -10.48 -3.04
CA PHE A 3 -26.36 -10.31 -4.46
C PHE A 3 -26.63 -11.62 -5.19
N ASN A 4 -27.48 -11.59 -6.24
CA ASN A 4 -27.90 -12.78 -7.00
C ASN A 4 -28.42 -13.94 -6.12
N GLY A 5 -29.19 -13.63 -5.06
CA GLY A 5 -29.71 -14.64 -4.12
C GLY A 5 -28.65 -15.27 -3.21
N LYS A 6 -27.43 -14.71 -3.17
CA LYS A 6 -26.37 -15.09 -2.23
C LYS A 6 -26.17 -14.01 -1.18
N GLU A 7 -26.10 -14.42 0.07
CA GLU A 7 -25.78 -13.52 1.17
C GLU A 7 -24.26 -13.33 1.30
N LEU A 8 -23.81 -12.08 1.22
CA LEU A 8 -22.44 -11.64 1.44
C LEU A 8 -22.30 -11.03 2.84
N ARG A 9 -21.35 -11.55 3.62
CA ARG A 9 -21.03 -11.06 4.97
C ARG A 9 -19.53 -10.87 5.14
N ALA A 10 -19.14 -9.76 5.76
CA ALA A 10 -17.76 -9.50 6.17
C ALA A 10 -17.75 -8.62 7.41
N GLU A 11 -16.66 -8.69 8.17
CA GLU A 11 -16.40 -7.89 9.37
C GLU A 11 -14.93 -7.50 9.38
N THR A 12 -14.63 -6.37 10.00
CA THR A 12 -13.28 -5.84 10.12
C THR A 12 -13.20 -4.95 11.35
N THR A 13 -11.99 -4.77 11.88
CA THR A 13 -11.70 -3.78 12.92
C THR A 13 -10.91 -2.61 12.31
N ILE A 14 -11.01 -1.42 12.90
CA ILE A 14 -10.16 -0.29 12.57
C ILE A 14 -9.03 -0.25 13.62
N PRO A 15 -7.78 -0.58 13.27
CA PRO A 15 -6.66 -0.46 14.19
C PRO A 15 -6.35 1.00 14.54
N GLU A 16 -5.59 1.22 15.61
CA GLU A 16 -5.09 2.55 15.93
C GLU A 16 -4.18 3.09 14.82
N SER A 17 -4.28 4.40 14.57
CA SER A 17 -3.50 5.06 13.52
C SER A 17 -2.09 5.37 14.01
N VAL A 18 -1.08 5.03 13.21
CA VAL A 18 0.30 5.48 13.44
C VAL A 18 0.57 6.74 12.63
N SER A 19 1.11 7.77 13.29
CA SER A 19 1.42 9.04 12.64
C SER A 19 2.73 8.99 11.88
N ILE A 20 2.72 9.54 10.66
CA ILE A 20 3.92 9.83 9.88
C ILE A 20 4.72 10.90 10.62
N LYS A 21 5.96 10.62 10.99
CA LYS A 21 6.83 11.62 11.63
C LYS A 21 7.46 12.54 10.60
N GLU A 22 8.00 11.96 9.53
CA GLU A 22 8.74 12.71 8.52
C GLU A 22 8.48 12.17 7.11
N LEU A 23 8.50 13.07 6.14
CA LEU A 23 8.66 12.75 4.73
C LEU A 23 9.89 13.50 4.19
N ALA A 24 10.78 12.78 3.53
CA ALA A 24 12.00 13.32 2.93
C ALA A 24 11.97 13.19 1.40
N ILE A 25 12.69 14.06 0.70
CA ILE A 25 12.85 13.99 -0.75
C ILE A 25 14.32 13.74 -1.06
N GLU A 26 14.58 12.73 -1.88
CA GLU A 26 15.90 12.50 -2.48
C GLU A 26 15.81 12.78 -3.98
N LYS A 27 16.70 13.66 -4.49
CA LYS A 27 16.82 13.91 -5.93
C LYS A 27 17.54 12.73 -6.59
N ILE A 28 16.92 12.17 -7.62
CA ILE A 28 17.54 11.13 -8.46
C ILE A 28 18.16 11.76 -9.70
N ASP A 29 17.37 12.53 -10.43
CA ASP A 29 17.79 13.34 -11.57
C ASP A 29 16.93 14.63 -11.64
N ASP A 30 16.99 15.39 -12.72
CA ASP A 30 16.22 16.63 -12.84
C ASP A 30 14.70 16.41 -12.87
N PHE A 31 14.26 15.23 -13.32
CA PHE A 31 12.86 14.87 -13.52
C PHE A 31 12.31 13.91 -12.46
N LYS A 32 13.17 13.23 -11.69
CA LYS A 32 12.79 12.14 -10.78
C LYS A 32 13.18 12.39 -9.33
N ARG A 33 12.34 11.94 -8.42
CA ARG A 33 12.48 12.02 -6.97
C ARG A 33 12.12 10.68 -6.30
N LYS A 34 12.75 10.39 -5.17
CA LYS A 34 12.27 9.40 -4.20
C LYS A 34 11.64 10.11 -3.01
N ILE A 35 10.71 9.43 -2.36
CA ILE A 35 10.15 9.85 -1.08
C ILE A 35 10.66 8.90 0.00
N GLY A 36 11.30 9.44 1.03
CA GLY A 36 11.55 8.74 2.28
C GLY A 36 10.38 8.97 3.24
N ILE A 37 9.98 7.96 4.00
CA ILE A 37 9.01 8.06 5.09
C ILE A 37 9.64 7.60 6.40
N ALA A 38 9.35 8.31 7.49
CA ALA A 38 9.71 7.88 8.83
C ALA A 38 8.50 7.88 9.76
N PHE A 39 8.38 6.86 10.60
CA PHE A 39 7.37 6.74 11.66
C PHE A 39 7.91 5.91 12.83
N ILE A 40 7.17 5.88 13.92
CA ILE A 40 7.51 5.07 15.11
C ILE A 40 6.48 3.95 15.20
N ASP A 41 6.95 2.71 15.09
CA ASP A 41 6.14 1.50 15.32
C ASP A 41 5.87 1.35 16.83
N PRO A 42 4.60 1.25 17.28
CA PRO A 42 4.27 0.95 18.67
C PRO A 42 4.74 -0.45 19.12
N ASP A 43 4.68 -0.74 20.43
CA ASP A 43 5.09 -2.05 20.96
C ASP A 43 4.10 -3.18 20.65
N SER A 44 2.86 -2.84 20.29
CA SER A 44 1.86 -3.83 19.86
C SER A 44 2.20 -4.42 18.50
N LYS A 45 1.66 -5.60 18.21
CA LYS A 45 1.73 -6.20 16.87
C LYS A 45 0.97 -5.34 15.84
N ASN A 46 1.63 -4.95 14.76
CA ASN A 46 1.08 -4.11 13.70
C ASN A 46 1.35 -4.65 12.29
N TYR A 47 0.45 -4.27 11.38
CA TYR A 47 0.63 -4.46 9.96
C TYR A 47 0.42 -3.13 9.27
N TYR A 48 1.22 -2.84 8.24
CA TYR A 48 1.22 -1.55 7.58
C TYR A 48 0.94 -1.67 6.08
N GLN A 49 0.32 -0.63 5.53
CA GLN A 49 0.37 -0.35 4.11
C GLN A 49 0.69 1.12 3.87
N ILE A 50 1.66 1.38 3.01
CA ILE A 50 1.97 2.71 2.53
C ILE A 50 1.40 2.86 1.12
N ALA A 51 0.64 3.93 0.90
CA ALA A 51 0.04 4.22 -0.39
C ALA A 51 0.26 5.69 -0.75
N THR A 52 0.36 5.97 -2.05
CA THR A 52 0.60 7.32 -2.57
C THR A 52 -0.47 7.73 -3.57
N LYS A 53 -0.70 9.03 -3.68
CA LYS A 53 -1.58 9.64 -4.68
C LYS A 53 -0.91 10.89 -5.23
N ILE A 54 -0.62 10.91 -6.53
CA ILE A 54 -0.13 12.11 -7.22
C ILE A 54 -1.33 13.00 -7.54
N VAL A 55 -1.37 14.18 -6.90
CA VAL A 55 -2.48 15.14 -7.05
C VAL A 55 -2.62 15.56 -8.52
N GLY A 56 -3.87 15.52 -9.01
CA GLY A 56 -4.20 15.86 -10.40
C GLY A 56 -3.88 14.78 -11.42
N LYS A 57 -3.30 13.64 -11.01
CA LYS A 57 -3.05 12.48 -11.88
C LYS A 57 -3.84 11.25 -11.41
N ASP A 58 -3.70 10.90 -10.13
CA ASP A 58 -4.24 9.65 -9.62
C ASP A 58 -5.64 9.88 -9.02
N SER A 59 -6.61 9.03 -9.38
CA SER A 59 -7.97 9.08 -8.84
C SER A 59 -8.07 8.48 -7.44
N LEU A 60 -7.18 7.55 -7.10
CA LEU A 60 -7.16 6.78 -5.85
C LEU A 60 -5.75 6.73 -5.26
N PHE A 61 -5.64 6.35 -3.98
CA PHE A 61 -4.36 6.00 -3.38
C PHE A 61 -3.91 4.63 -3.89
N ILE A 62 -2.71 4.59 -4.47
CA ILE A 62 -2.10 3.40 -5.03
C ILE A 62 -1.06 2.87 -4.02
N PRO A 63 -1.15 1.61 -3.56
CA PRO A 63 -0.13 1.03 -2.68
C PRO A 63 1.27 1.14 -3.30
N THR A 64 2.25 1.55 -2.51
CA THR A 64 3.65 1.58 -2.97
C THR A 64 4.16 0.16 -3.16
N LEU A 65 5.12 -0.04 -4.07
CA LEU A 65 5.78 -1.34 -4.19
C LEU A 65 6.51 -1.64 -2.88
N TYR A 66 6.36 -2.87 -2.39
CA TYR A 66 6.87 -3.30 -1.07
C TYR A 66 6.31 -2.49 0.12
N GLY A 67 5.21 -1.76 -0.10
CA GLY A 67 4.58 -0.91 0.91
C GLY A 67 3.67 -1.65 1.88
N THR A 68 3.37 -2.93 1.63
CA THR A 68 2.58 -3.79 2.53
C THR A 68 3.54 -4.59 3.41
N ILE A 69 3.53 -4.32 4.72
CA ILE A 69 4.62 -4.69 5.62
C ILE A 69 4.06 -5.29 6.91
N ASP A 70 4.72 -6.34 7.37
CA ASP A 70 4.56 -6.90 8.70
C ASP A 70 5.67 -6.31 9.62
N ASP A 71 5.29 -5.77 10.79
CA ASP A 71 6.23 -5.16 11.73
C ASP A 71 7.31 -6.12 12.27
N GLU A 72 7.09 -7.44 12.17
CA GLU A 72 8.10 -8.46 12.50
C GLU A 72 9.37 -8.33 11.63
N THR A 73 9.25 -7.67 10.48
CA THR A 73 10.39 -7.41 9.58
C THR A 73 11.24 -6.22 10.01
N PHE A 74 10.81 -5.43 11.01
CA PHE A 74 11.55 -4.27 11.47
C PHE A 74 12.67 -4.65 12.44
N THR A 75 13.84 -4.06 12.23
CA THR A 75 15.00 -4.19 13.15
C THR A 75 14.98 -3.13 14.27
N THR A 76 14.17 -2.08 14.12
CA THR A 76 14.03 -0.98 15.07
C THR A 76 12.63 -0.38 14.99
N LYS A 77 12.15 0.18 16.11
CA LYS A 77 10.86 0.91 16.16
C LYS A 77 10.89 2.25 15.43
N ASN A 78 12.07 2.84 15.22
CA ASN A 78 12.21 4.06 14.41
C ASN A 78 12.32 3.67 12.92
N VAL A 79 11.18 3.41 12.30
CA VAL A 79 11.10 2.92 10.92
C VAL A 79 11.43 4.04 9.95
N LYS A 80 12.34 3.76 9.01
CA LYS A 80 12.67 4.63 7.88
C LYS A 80 12.69 3.80 6.60
N LEU A 81 11.89 4.21 5.61
CA LEU A 81 11.73 3.48 4.36
C LEU A 81 11.81 4.42 3.17
N ASN A 82 12.38 3.94 2.06
CA ASN A 82 12.29 4.60 0.76
C ASN A 82 11.09 4.05 0.00
N LEU A 83 10.26 4.94 -0.54
CA LEU A 83 9.04 4.59 -1.26
C LEU A 83 9.30 4.45 -2.75
N LEU A 84 8.81 3.35 -3.31
CA LEU A 84 8.69 3.11 -4.73
C LEU A 84 7.23 3.26 -5.13
N LYS A 85 6.95 4.15 -6.07
CA LYS A 85 5.61 4.41 -6.59
C LYS A 85 4.96 3.10 -7.07
N GLY A 86 3.68 2.93 -6.70
CA GLY A 86 2.88 1.78 -7.09
C GLY A 86 2.55 1.75 -8.58
N ILE A 87 2.03 0.60 -9.02
CA ILE A 87 1.62 0.33 -10.41
C ILE A 87 0.09 0.20 -10.43
N GLN A 88 -0.58 0.87 -11.37
CA GLN A 88 -2.05 0.97 -11.40
C GLN A 88 -2.72 0.21 -12.55
N PHE A 89 -2.04 -0.04 -13.67
CA PHE A 89 -2.63 -0.66 -14.85
C PHE A 89 -1.70 -1.73 -15.43
N TYR A 90 -2.27 -2.91 -15.64
CA TYR A 90 -1.64 -3.99 -16.40
C TYR A 90 -2.34 -4.13 -17.77
N PRO A 91 -1.58 -4.31 -18.87
CA PRO A 91 -0.12 -4.36 -18.92
C PRO A 91 0.52 -3.00 -18.58
N VAL A 92 1.67 -3.07 -17.90
CA VAL A 92 2.38 -1.89 -17.39
C VAL A 92 3.08 -1.21 -18.56
N GLU A 93 2.45 -0.18 -19.15
CA GLU A 93 3.11 0.64 -20.18
C GLU A 93 4.27 1.47 -19.59
N ASN A 94 4.29 1.67 -18.26
CA ASN A 94 5.27 2.49 -17.59
C ASN A 94 5.76 1.86 -16.28
N THR A 95 7.00 1.38 -16.29
CA THR A 95 7.67 0.75 -15.15
C THR A 95 8.38 1.76 -14.23
N GLU A 96 8.21 3.07 -14.45
CA GLU A 96 8.82 4.10 -13.63
C GLU A 96 8.29 4.06 -12.20
N THR A 97 9.15 3.74 -11.24
CA THR A 97 8.83 3.64 -9.81
C THR A 97 9.21 4.90 -9.02
N TYR A 98 9.90 5.87 -9.65
CA TYR A 98 10.17 7.17 -9.04
C TYR A 98 9.01 8.15 -9.22
N PHE A 99 8.99 9.17 -8.36
CA PHE A 99 8.01 10.25 -8.41
C PHE A 99 8.50 11.37 -9.34
N PRO A 100 7.64 11.91 -10.20
CA PRO A 100 8.00 13.04 -11.04
C PRO A 100 8.25 14.32 -10.21
N SER A 101 9.31 15.04 -10.55
CA SER A 101 9.62 16.38 -10.06
C SER A 101 8.46 17.36 -10.34
N GLY A 102 8.31 18.37 -9.49
CA GLY A 102 7.30 19.40 -9.57
C GLY A 102 5.88 18.99 -9.15
N LYS A 103 5.62 17.69 -8.90
CA LYS A 103 4.29 17.22 -8.49
C LYS A 103 4.06 17.33 -6.98
N ILE A 104 2.79 17.28 -6.60
CA ILE A 104 2.35 17.16 -5.21
C ILE A 104 1.91 15.70 -5.01
N VAL A 105 2.42 15.06 -3.96
CA VAL A 105 2.13 13.68 -3.62
C VAL A 105 1.53 13.63 -2.21
N GLU A 106 0.38 12.98 -2.09
CA GLU A 106 -0.18 12.58 -0.80
C GLU A 106 0.38 11.20 -0.45
N VAL A 107 0.97 11.06 0.74
CA VAL A 107 1.50 9.81 1.28
C VAL A 107 0.62 9.41 2.46
N LYS A 108 0.06 8.20 2.39
CA LYS A 108 -0.84 7.66 3.40
C LYS A 108 -0.23 6.42 4.03
N LEU A 109 0.04 6.49 5.32
CA LEU A 109 0.40 5.34 6.16
C LEU A 109 -0.88 4.76 6.75
N ARG A 110 -1.11 3.47 6.53
CA ARG A 110 -2.26 2.74 7.05
C ARG A 110 -1.80 1.66 8.01
N THR A 111 -2.45 1.57 9.18
CA THR A 111 -2.38 0.40 10.06
C THR A 111 -3.52 -0.54 9.69
N LEU A 112 -3.21 -1.82 9.53
CA LEU A 112 -4.11 -2.87 9.04
C LEU A 112 -4.34 -3.93 10.11
N GLU A 113 -5.52 -4.54 10.11
CA GLU A 113 -5.68 -5.86 10.73
C GLU A 113 -5.02 -6.95 9.86
N LYS A 114 -4.72 -8.11 10.46
CA LYS A 114 -4.04 -9.23 9.78
C LYS A 114 -4.74 -9.67 8.48
N LYS A 115 -6.08 -9.79 8.47
CA LYS A 115 -6.85 -10.20 7.27
C LYS A 115 -6.66 -9.21 6.10
N SER A 116 -6.62 -7.92 6.41
CA SER A 116 -6.38 -6.86 5.42
C SER A 116 -4.94 -6.89 4.91
N TYR A 117 -3.96 -7.06 5.80
CA TYR A 117 -2.56 -7.26 5.41
C TYR A 117 -2.40 -8.46 4.48
N GLU A 118 -2.98 -9.60 4.84
CA GLU A 118 -2.88 -10.82 4.06
C GLU A 118 -3.46 -10.67 2.64
N PHE A 119 -4.58 -9.95 2.50
CA PHE A 119 -5.13 -9.57 1.20
C PHE A 119 -4.15 -8.74 0.39
N TRP A 120 -3.69 -7.61 0.94
CA TRP A 120 -2.81 -6.69 0.23
C TRP A 120 -1.45 -7.30 -0.08
N ASN A 121 -0.96 -8.20 0.76
CA ASN A 121 0.28 -8.93 0.51
C ASN A 121 0.10 -9.94 -0.64
N SER A 122 -1.05 -10.64 -0.70
CA SER A 122 -1.36 -11.48 -1.86
C SER A 122 -1.48 -10.66 -3.14
N TRP A 123 -2.16 -9.51 -3.10
CA TRP A 123 -2.26 -8.58 -4.22
C TRP A 123 -0.90 -8.06 -4.68
N GLN A 124 -0.03 -7.66 -3.74
CA GLN A 124 1.32 -7.20 -4.06
C GLN A 124 2.15 -8.30 -4.73
N ASN A 125 2.04 -9.55 -4.25
CA ASN A 125 2.71 -10.70 -4.86
C ASN A 125 2.20 -10.97 -6.28
N ASP A 126 0.90 -10.82 -6.53
CA ASP A 126 0.33 -10.98 -7.87
C ASP A 126 0.84 -9.89 -8.83
N ILE A 127 0.92 -8.64 -8.36
CA ILE A 127 1.48 -7.53 -9.13
C ILE A 127 2.95 -7.79 -9.48
N LEU A 128 3.75 -8.30 -8.53
CA LEU A 128 5.18 -8.53 -8.73
C LEU A 128 5.51 -9.81 -9.52
N ASN A 129 4.76 -10.91 -9.29
CA ASN A 129 5.11 -12.24 -9.79
C ASN A 129 4.11 -12.82 -10.79
N GLY A 130 2.94 -12.23 -10.98
CA GLY A 130 1.87 -12.73 -11.86
C GLY A 130 2.23 -12.76 -13.35
N GLN A 131 3.45 -12.34 -13.71
CA GLN A 131 3.98 -12.35 -15.07
C GLN A 131 4.80 -13.60 -15.42
N ASN A 132 4.95 -14.59 -14.53
CA ASN A 132 5.69 -15.81 -14.88
C ASN A 132 4.80 -16.77 -15.72
N PRO A 133 5.03 -16.94 -17.04
CA PRO A 133 4.19 -17.80 -17.88
C PRO A 133 4.35 -19.29 -17.58
N LEU A 134 5.37 -19.69 -16.81
CA LEU A 134 5.60 -21.08 -16.39
C LEU A 134 4.86 -21.42 -15.08
N PHE A 135 4.55 -20.40 -14.27
CA PHE A 135 3.77 -20.51 -13.03
C PHE A 135 2.70 -19.43 -13.04
N PRO A 136 1.58 -19.61 -13.78
CA PRO A 136 0.46 -18.69 -13.64
C PRO A 136 0.11 -18.58 -12.16
N ALA A 137 -0.10 -17.36 -11.65
CA ALA A 137 -0.49 -17.16 -10.26
C ALA A 137 -1.78 -17.96 -10.00
N THR A 138 -1.66 -19.15 -9.42
CA THR A 138 -2.78 -19.98 -8.97
C THR A 138 -3.27 -19.54 -7.59
N PHE A 139 -2.96 -18.30 -7.20
CA PHE A 139 -3.25 -17.81 -5.87
C PHE A 139 -4.58 -17.08 -5.89
N ASN A 140 -5.57 -17.71 -5.26
CA ASN A 140 -6.80 -17.03 -4.89
C ASN A 140 -6.41 -15.85 -3.99
N LEU A 141 -6.57 -14.62 -4.48
CA LEU A 141 -6.59 -13.41 -3.65
C LEU A 141 -7.36 -13.75 -2.38
N LYS A 142 -6.71 -13.55 -1.23
CA LYS A 142 -7.36 -13.84 0.05
C LYS A 142 -8.66 -13.04 0.15
N SER A 143 -9.63 -13.50 0.91
CA SER A 143 -10.89 -12.77 1.06
C SER A 143 -11.39 -12.94 2.48
N ASN A 144 -11.91 -11.87 3.07
CA ASN A 144 -12.69 -11.96 4.31
C ASN A 144 -14.20 -11.90 4.04
N ILE A 145 -14.62 -11.82 2.77
CA ILE A 145 -16.01 -11.78 2.37
C ILE A 145 -16.52 -13.21 2.22
N LYS A 146 -17.42 -13.62 3.11
CA LYS A 146 -18.15 -14.90 2.96
C LYS A 146 -19.10 -14.78 1.78
N GLY A 147 -19.01 -15.74 0.85
CA GLY A 147 -19.85 -15.80 -0.34
C GLY A 147 -19.34 -14.96 -1.54
N GLY A 148 -18.19 -14.29 -1.43
CA GLY A 148 -17.64 -13.43 -2.47
C GLY A 148 -16.12 -13.26 -2.43
N LEU A 149 -15.59 -12.48 -3.37
CA LEU A 149 -14.16 -12.15 -3.49
C LEU A 149 -13.93 -10.67 -3.17
N GLY A 150 -12.73 -10.36 -2.69
CA GLY A 150 -12.30 -9.01 -2.33
C GLY A 150 -12.06 -8.87 -0.84
N ILE A 151 -12.00 -7.62 -0.39
CA ILE A 151 -11.70 -7.28 1.00
C ILE A 151 -12.70 -6.26 1.53
N TRP A 152 -13.19 -6.49 2.74
CA TRP A 152 -13.85 -5.49 3.57
C TRP A 152 -12.89 -5.10 4.69
N ALA A 153 -12.40 -3.87 4.70
CA ALA A 153 -11.29 -3.49 5.56
C ALA A 153 -11.48 -2.14 6.24
N GLY A 154 -11.17 -2.10 7.53
CA GLY A 154 -10.97 -0.88 8.32
C GLY A 154 -9.48 -0.55 8.44
N TYR A 155 -9.13 0.74 8.31
CA TYR A 155 -7.75 1.20 8.41
C TYR A 155 -7.65 2.33 9.42
N GLY A 156 -6.73 2.20 10.39
CA GLY A 156 -6.13 3.37 11.01
C GLY A 156 -5.25 4.05 9.97
N ALA A 157 -5.27 5.37 9.86
CA ALA A 157 -4.49 6.04 8.84
C ALA A 157 -4.05 7.45 9.24
N ASP A 158 -2.84 7.80 8.81
CA ASP A 158 -2.35 9.18 8.76
C ASP A 158 -1.96 9.53 7.31
N THR A 159 -2.17 10.77 6.91
CA THR A 159 -1.87 11.24 5.55
C THR A 159 -1.13 12.56 5.60
N LYS A 160 0.02 12.61 4.93
CA LYS A 160 0.81 13.84 4.76
C LYS A 160 1.01 14.17 3.29
N VAL A 161 1.18 15.45 3.01
CA VAL A 161 1.37 15.98 1.66
C VAL A 161 2.80 16.45 1.51
N ILE A 162 3.41 16.16 0.37
CA ILE A 162 4.77 16.60 0.04
C ILE A 162 4.86 17.08 -1.41
N LYS A 163 5.54 18.21 -1.62
CA LYS A 163 5.79 18.79 -2.94
C LYS A 163 7.18 18.40 -3.41
N MET A 164 7.27 17.69 -4.53
CA MET A 164 8.50 17.20 -5.16
C MET A 164 9.30 18.39 -5.74
N LYS A 165 10.10 19.07 -4.91
CA LYS A 165 11.02 20.13 -5.34
C LYS A 165 12.29 19.53 -5.94
#